data_AF-A0A1V9YPQ1-F1
#
_entry.id   AF-A0A1V9YPQ1-F1
#
_cell.length_a   1.000
_cell.length_b   1.000
_cell.length_c   1.000
_cell.angle_alpha   90.00
_cell.angle_beta   90.00
_cell.angle_gamma   90.00
#
_symmetry.space_group_name_H-M   'P 1'
#
loop_
_entity.id
_entity.type
_entity.pdbx_description
1 polymer ?
#
loop_
_entity_poly.entity_id
_entity_poly.type
_entity_poly.pdbx_seq_one_letter_code
_entity_poly.pdbx_strand_id
1 'polypeptide(L)'
;MKSAAILPPTLADLSSIESSDDVGDDKGVTVLATTELSPLADPANEIPAALRRIDDADWLVQYEAIEIFRRALVHHAAVAGEYVAAALGALTAASLNLRSATSKNALLALAECFEFADVRALSIAPVVQALMKRAACEKRFLRDAAMHAVTKLATHVATAPVLVALAAFSASKSAKLCTAACSGTMLCLTQMQRDGTILTPSQLITGQIVEILPPLARFRSGKDAKAREDALVSLQVAASFAGGNDIFEKLVSTSIGDKVVATKLLQAVIVSNKRKVLIKAPGLRVALQTRKQSAIVS
;
A
#
# COMPACT_ATOMS: atom_id res chain seq x y z
N MET A 1 21.25 25.28 -16.27
CA MET A 1 20.94 24.19 -15.32
C MET A 1 19.46 23.88 -15.47
N LYS A 2 19.11 22.81 -16.20
CA LYS A 2 17.72 22.42 -16.50
C LYS A 2 17.37 21.19 -15.65
N SER A 3 16.27 21.27 -14.90
CA SER A 3 15.70 20.17 -14.11
C SER A 3 15.33 18.99 -14.99
N ALA A 4 15.80 17.80 -14.62
CA ALA A 4 15.37 16.54 -15.20
C ALA A 4 14.06 16.09 -14.52
N ALA A 5 12.98 16.04 -15.31
CA ALA A 5 11.72 15.46 -14.89
C ALA A 5 11.85 13.93 -14.89
N ILE A 6 11.49 13.29 -13.79
CA ILE A 6 11.39 11.83 -13.69
C ILE A 6 10.10 11.42 -14.43
N LEU A 7 10.26 10.90 -15.64
CA LEU A 7 9.19 10.26 -16.40
C LEU A 7 9.01 8.81 -15.92
N PRO A 8 7.77 8.29 -15.80
CA PRO A 8 7.55 6.86 -15.62
C PRO A 8 7.94 6.09 -16.88
N PRO A 9 8.46 4.86 -16.77
CA PRO A 9 8.92 4.10 -17.93
C PRO A 9 7.76 3.70 -18.84
N THR A 10 7.99 3.85 -20.14
CA THR A 10 7.09 3.43 -21.22
C THR A 10 7.04 1.91 -21.36
N LEU A 11 5.85 1.39 -21.63
CA LEU A 11 5.44 -0.03 -21.67
C LEU A 11 6.02 -0.86 -22.84
N ALA A 12 7.13 -0.45 -23.45
CA ALA A 12 7.73 -1.16 -24.59
C ALA A 12 8.72 -2.27 -24.19
N ASP A 13 9.20 -2.31 -22.94
CA ASP A 13 10.19 -3.30 -22.47
C ASP A 13 9.60 -4.53 -21.76
N LEU A 14 8.29 -4.81 -21.93
CA LEU A 14 7.59 -5.89 -21.21
C LEU A 14 7.00 -7.00 -22.10
N SER A 15 7.34 -7.04 -23.39
CA SER A 15 6.79 -8.02 -24.33
C SER A 15 7.75 -9.14 -24.77
N SER A 16 8.91 -9.30 -24.13
CA SER A 16 9.90 -10.32 -24.51
C SER A 16 10.52 -11.04 -23.30
N ILE A 17 9.67 -11.55 -22.42
CA ILE A 17 10.07 -12.67 -21.54
C ILE A 17 9.51 -13.93 -22.20
N GLU A 18 10.32 -14.50 -23.09
CA GLU A 18 10.10 -15.85 -23.59
C GLU A 18 10.12 -16.83 -22.40
N SER A 19 9.07 -17.63 -22.31
CA SER A 19 8.92 -18.74 -21.38
C SER A 19 9.97 -19.80 -21.69
N SER A 20 11.11 -19.73 -21.00
CA SER A 20 11.95 -20.90 -20.77
C SER A 20 11.41 -21.62 -19.55
N ASP A 21 10.60 -22.65 -19.82
CA ASP A 21 10.15 -23.61 -18.83
C ASP A 21 11.34 -24.49 -18.39
N ASP A 22 12.10 -23.99 -17.42
CA ASP A 22 12.92 -24.85 -16.54
C ASP A 22 12.23 -24.93 -15.18
N VAL A 23 11.29 -25.88 -15.08
CA VAL A 23 10.56 -26.20 -13.84
C VAL A 23 11.47 -27.04 -12.96
N GLY A 24 12.43 -26.38 -12.32
CA GLY A 24 13.11 -26.90 -11.14
C GLY A 24 12.16 -26.86 -9.94
N ASP A 25 11.71 -28.05 -9.53
CA ASP A 25 10.74 -28.30 -8.47
C ASP A 25 11.20 -27.74 -7.10
N ASP A 26 10.64 -26.60 -6.69
CA ASP A 26 10.83 -25.85 -5.43
C ASP A 26 10.22 -26.57 -4.20
N LYS A 27 10.18 -27.92 -4.19
CA LYS A 27 9.39 -28.73 -3.23
C LYS A 27 10.00 -28.90 -1.85
N GLY A 28 11.20 -28.37 -1.58
CA GLY A 28 11.94 -28.66 -0.35
C GLY A 28 11.70 -27.69 0.81
N VAL A 29 11.41 -26.42 0.54
CA VAL A 29 11.54 -25.36 1.56
C VAL A 29 10.19 -24.71 1.87
N THR A 30 9.69 -24.96 3.07
CA THR A 30 8.45 -24.34 3.58
C THR A 30 8.78 -22.99 4.20
N VAL A 31 8.24 -21.91 3.63
CA VAL A 31 8.42 -20.55 4.17
C VAL A 31 7.61 -20.35 5.44
N LEU A 32 8.30 -20.18 6.55
CA LEU A 32 7.73 -19.91 7.87
C LEU A 32 6.95 -18.59 7.90
N ALA A 33 5.76 -18.61 8.50
CA ALA A 33 5.02 -17.42 8.86
C ALA A 33 5.74 -16.65 9.98
N THR A 34 5.47 -15.34 10.09
CA THR A 34 6.08 -14.47 11.11
C THR A 34 5.92 -15.02 12.54
N THR A 35 4.77 -15.64 12.84
CA THR A 35 4.47 -16.24 14.16
C THR A 35 5.23 -17.54 14.43
N GLU A 36 5.83 -18.15 13.42
CA GLU A 36 6.57 -19.41 13.51
C GLU A 36 8.09 -19.18 13.64
N LEU A 37 8.53 -17.93 13.50
CA LEU A 37 9.95 -17.57 13.63
C LEU A 37 10.39 -17.67 15.09
N SER A 38 11.55 -18.29 15.33
CA SER A 38 12.18 -18.38 16.65
C SER A 38 13.26 -17.30 16.83
N PRO A 39 13.55 -16.85 18.06
CA PRO A 39 14.60 -15.88 18.31
C PRO A 39 15.98 -16.40 17.88
N LEU A 40 16.88 -15.48 17.50
CA LEU A 40 18.31 -15.76 17.32
C LEU A 40 19.00 -16.03 18.66
N ALA A 41 20.02 -16.88 18.67
CA ALA A 41 20.78 -17.23 19.87
C ALA A 41 21.89 -16.21 20.14
N ASP A 42 22.51 -15.68 19.07
CA ASP A 42 23.56 -14.68 19.11
C ASP A 42 23.31 -13.59 18.04
N PRO A 43 22.36 -12.67 18.29
CA PRO A 43 21.98 -11.63 17.33
C PRO A 43 23.17 -10.76 16.89
N ALA A 44 24.14 -10.52 17.78
CA ALA A 44 25.28 -9.66 17.53
C ALA A 44 26.19 -10.20 16.40
N ASN A 45 26.30 -11.53 16.28
CA ASN A 45 27.10 -12.17 15.24
C ASN A 45 26.25 -12.69 14.07
N GLU A 46 25.06 -13.22 14.34
CA GLU A 46 24.18 -13.80 13.31
C GLU A 46 23.64 -12.76 12.33
N ILE A 47 23.29 -11.55 12.79
CA ILE A 47 22.74 -10.50 11.91
C ILE A 47 23.77 -10.00 10.90
N PRO A 48 24.99 -9.56 11.29
CA PRO A 48 26.01 -9.16 10.32
C PRO A 48 26.42 -10.30 9.38
N ALA A 49 26.45 -11.54 9.87
CA ALA A 49 26.76 -12.70 9.03
C ALA A 49 25.68 -12.94 7.95
N ALA A 50 24.41 -12.84 8.31
CA ALA A 50 23.29 -12.95 7.37
C ALA A 50 23.32 -11.82 6.33
N LEU A 51 23.59 -10.59 6.74
CA LEU A 51 23.63 -9.44 5.82
C LEU A 51 24.72 -9.55 4.75
N ARG A 52 25.84 -10.23 5.02
CA ARG A 52 26.87 -10.49 3.99
C ARG A 52 26.43 -11.49 2.92
N ARG A 53 25.34 -12.22 3.15
CA ARG A 53 24.83 -13.30 2.31
C ARG A 53 23.41 -13.05 1.79
N ILE A 54 22.84 -11.88 2.10
CA ILE A 54 21.43 -11.57 1.79
C ILE A 54 21.17 -11.38 0.29
N ASP A 55 22.22 -11.10 -0.48
CA ASP A 55 22.23 -10.96 -1.93
C ASP A 55 23.08 -12.05 -2.63
N ASP A 56 23.34 -13.18 -1.95
CA ASP A 56 24.11 -14.29 -2.50
C ASP A 56 23.48 -14.84 -3.80
N ALA A 57 24.34 -15.29 -4.72
CA ALA A 57 23.92 -15.88 -5.98
C ALA A 57 23.30 -17.27 -5.79
N ASP A 58 23.74 -18.01 -4.75
CA ASP A 58 23.05 -19.22 -4.32
C ASP A 58 21.77 -18.84 -3.59
N TRP A 59 20.65 -19.21 -4.21
CA TRP A 59 19.32 -18.92 -3.69
C TRP A 59 19.04 -19.50 -2.32
N LEU A 60 19.67 -20.63 -1.97
CA LEU A 60 19.44 -21.27 -0.68
C LEU A 60 20.19 -20.51 0.41
N VAL A 61 21.42 -20.10 0.11
CA VAL A 61 22.21 -19.22 0.99
C VAL A 61 21.50 -17.88 1.20
N GLN A 62 21.01 -17.26 0.12
CA GLN A 62 20.18 -16.05 0.20
C GLN A 62 18.90 -16.30 0.99
N TYR A 63 18.23 -17.44 0.79
CA TYR A 63 17.01 -17.79 1.51
C TYR A 63 17.24 -17.85 3.03
N GLU A 64 18.28 -18.57 3.46
CA GLU A 64 18.65 -18.72 4.87
C GLU A 64 19.05 -17.38 5.49
N ALA A 65 19.83 -16.57 4.76
CA ALA A 65 20.21 -15.24 5.20
C ALA A 65 18.98 -14.34 5.42
N ILE A 66 18.00 -14.39 4.51
CA ILE A 66 16.74 -13.66 4.66
C ILE A 66 15.99 -14.18 5.88
N GLU A 67 15.86 -15.49 6.07
CA GLU A 67 15.16 -16.06 7.24
C GLU A 67 15.81 -15.64 8.58
N ILE A 68 17.13 -15.66 8.68
CA ILE A 68 17.86 -15.17 9.86
C ILE A 68 17.54 -13.68 10.11
N PHE A 69 17.54 -12.87 9.05
CA PHE A 69 17.19 -11.45 9.17
C PHE A 69 15.73 -11.25 9.59
N ARG A 70 14.80 -12.07 9.10
CA ARG A 70 13.40 -12.09 9.54
C ARG A 70 13.26 -12.39 11.03
N ARG A 71 13.93 -13.44 11.51
CA ARG A 71 13.99 -13.79 12.94
C ARG A 71 14.52 -12.61 13.78
N ALA A 72 15.53 -11.91 13.26
CA ALA A 72 16.10 -10.73 13.89
C ALA A 72 15.10 -9.56 13.97
N LEU A 73 14.38 -9.25 12.89
CA LEU A 73 13.38 -8.18 12.87
C LEU A 73 12.29 -8.39 13.91
N VAL A 74 11.80 -9.63 14.05
CA VAL A 74 10.69 -9.96 14.95
C VAL A 74 11.11 -9.98 16.43
N HIS A 75 12.24 -10.61 16.74
CA HIS A 75 12.63 -10.87 18.14
C HIS A 75 13.71 -9.93 18.67
N HIS A 76 14.42 -9.23 17.77
CA HIS A 76 15.61 -8.43 18.07
C HIS A 76 15.55 -7.07 17.35
N ALA A 77 14.34 -6.50 17.21
CA ALA A 77 14.04 -5.33 16.38
C ALA A 77 14.98 -4.13 16.59
N ALA A 78 15.37 -3.86 17.84
CA ALA A 78 16.29 -2.76 18.16
C ALA A 78 17.65 -2.90 17.48
N VAL A 79 18.19 -4.13 17.40
CA VAL A 79 19.48 -4.42 16.76
C VAL A 79 19.30 -4.57 15.25
N ALA A 80 18.28 -5.31 14.81
CA ALA A 80 18.04 -5.55 13.40
C ALA A 80 17.67 -4.26 12.63
N GLY A 81 16.98 -3.33 13.29
CA GLY A 81 16.54 -2.05 12.74
C GLY A 81 17.68 -1.21 12.17
N GLU A 82 18.86 -1.25 12.80
CA GLU A 82 20.05 -0.53 12.34
C GLU A 82 20.52 -0.96 10.94
N TYR A 83 20.17 -2.18 10.52
CA TYR A 83 20.60 -2.77 9.27
C TYR A 83 19.56 -2.75 8.16
N VAL A 84 18.33 -2.30 8.44
CA VAL A 84 17.24 -2.35 7.45
C VAL A 84 17.55 -1.52 6.21
N ALA A 85 18.20 -0.36 6.36
CA ALA A 85 18.62 0.47 5.23
C ALA A 85 19.55 -0.29 4.27
N ALA A 86 20.48 -1.10 4.80
CA ALA A 86 21.39 -1.91 4.00
C ALA A 86 20.69 -3.13 3.38
N ALA A 87 19.75 -3.76 4.10
CA ALA A 87 19.04 -4.95 3.64
C ALA A 87 17.96 -4.65 2.58
N LEU A 88 17.37 -3.46 2.59
CA LEU A 88 16.14 -3.17 1.83
C LEU A 88 16.29 -3.40 0.33
N GLY A 89 17.46 -3.05 -0.25
CA GLY A 89 17.75 -3.27 -1.67
C GLY A 89 17.78 -4.75 -2.03
N ALA A 90 18.50 -5.56 -1.25
CA ALA A 90 18.60 -7.00 -1.46
C ALA A 90 17.25 -7.71 -1.27
N LEU A 91 16.48 -7.34 -0.22
CA LEU A 91 15.13 -7.87 -0.01
C LEU A 91 14.19 -7.51 -1.16
N THR A 92 14.29 -6.28 -1.69
CA THR A 92 13.50 -5.85 -2.84
C THR A 92 13.83 -6.70 -4.07
N ALA A 93 15.11 -6.94 -4.36
CA ALA A 93 15.54 -7.79 -5.46
C ALA A 93 15.10 -9.25 -5.26
N ALA A 94 15.33 -9.82 -4.07
CA ALA A 94 14.94 -11.18 -3.73
C ALA A 94 13.42 -11.39 -3.78
N SER A 95 12.61 -10.36 -3.50
CA SER A 95 11.16 -10.42 -3.67
C SER A 95 10.74 -10.71 -5.12
N LEU A 96 11.60 -10.41 -6.10
CA LEU A 96 11.41 -10.67 -7.53
C LEU A 96 12.10 -11.95 -8.03
N ASN A 97 12.67 -12.77 -7.13
CA ASN A 97 13.37 -14.02 -7.47
C ASN A 97 12.43 -15.03 -8.20
N LEU A 98 12.98 -15.80 -9.16
CA LEU A 98 12.22 -16.81 -9.90
C LEU A 98 11.78 -17.99 -9.01
N ARG A 99 12.58 -18.29 -7.98
CA ARG A 99 12.24 -19.28 -6.97
C ARG A 99 11.22 -18.72 -6.01
N SER A 100 10.15 -19.46 -5.85
CA SER A 100 8.94 -18.93 -5.20
C SER A 100 9.06 -18.91 -3.69
N ALA A 101 9.80 -19.87 -3.11
CA ALA A 101 10.16 -19.85 -1.69
C ALA A 101 10.98 -18.60 -1.33
N THR A 102 12.07 -18.31 -2.06
CA THR A 102 12.90 -17.11 -1.83
C THR A 102 12.11 -15.82 -2.03
N SER A 103 11.30 -15.74 -3.10
CA SER A 103 10.43 -14.58 -3.35
C SER A 103 9.43 -14.36 -2.23
N LYS A 104 8.75 -15.42 -1.76
CA LYS A 104 7.81 -15.33 -0.64
C LYS A 104 8.52 -14.94 0.66
N ASN A 105 9.68 -15.52 0.94
CA ASN A 105 10.47 -15.23 2.14
C ASN A 105 10.87 -13.74 2.18
N ALA A 106 11.36 -13.19 1.06
CA ALA A 106 11.69 -11.78 0.94
C ALA A 106 10.46 -10.86 1.07
N LEU A 107 9.30 -11.24 0.54
CA LEU A 107 8.05 -10.47 0.71
C LEU A 107 7.63 -10.40 2.18
N LEU A 108 7.76 -11.50 2.93
CA LEU A 108 7.49 -11.51 4.37
C LEU A 108 8.54 -10.70 5.14
N ALA A 109 9.81 -10.76 4.77
CA ALA A 109 10.87 -9.93 5.35
C ALA A 109 10.61 -8.43 5.14
N LEU A 110 10.15 -8.02 3.96
CA LEU A 110 9.74 -6.64 3.71
C LEU A 110 8.56 -6.23 4.62
N ALA A 111 7.55 -7.10 4.77
CA ALA A 111 6.43 -6.86 5.67
C ALA A 111 6.89 -6.65 7.12
N GLU A 112 7.81 -7.48 7.58
CA GLU A 112 8.41 -7.41 8.93
C GLU A 112 9.30 -6.16 9.09
N CYS A 113 10.04 -5.74 8.05
CA CYS A 113 10.76 -4.45 8.06
C CYS A 113 9.80 -3.27 8.30
N PHE A 114 8.63 -3.29 7.67
CA PHE A 114 7.65 -2.22 7.82
C PHE A 114 7.01 -2.20 9.20
N GLU A 115 6.81 -3.37 9.81
CA GLU A 115 6.14 -3.51 11.09
C GLU A 115 7.06 -3.25 12.29
N PHE A 116 8.30 -3.74 12.23
CA PHE A 116 9.21 -3.79 13.38
C PHE A 116 10.38 -2.80 13.32
N ALA A 117 10.57 -2.09 12.20
CA ALA A 117 11.62 -1.09 12.06
C ALA A 117 11.09 0.25 11.52
N ASP A 118 11.82 1.33 11.79
CA ASP A 118 11.50 2.63 11.22
C ASP A 118 12.16 2.79 9.84
N VAL A 119 11.35 2.60 8.79
CA VAL A 119 11.77 2.78 7.40
C VAL A 119 11.22 4.07 6.77
N ARG A 120 10.60 4.95 7.55
CA ARG A 120 9.87 6.13 7.00
C ARG A 120 10.78 7.12 6.29
N ALA A 121 12.05 7.19 6.67
CA ALA A 121 13.06 8.03 6.04
C ALA A 121 13.73 7.39 4.80
N LEU A 122 13.45 6.11 4.52
CA LEU A 122 14.10 5.38 3.43
C LEU A 122 13.36 5.54 2.10
N SER A 123 14.10 5.36 1.00
CA SER A 123 13.53 5.39 -0.35
C SER A 123 12.66 4.16 -0.61
N ILE A 124 11.34 4.34 -0.56
CA ILE A 124 10.37 3.25 -0.63
C ILE A 124 9.84 2.96 -2.04
N ALA A 125 10.00 3.87 -2.99
CA ALA A 125 9.39 3.74 -4.33
C ALA A 125 9.81 2.44 -5.08
N PRO A 126 11.09 2.02 -5.07
CA PRO A 126 11.48 0.74 -5.68
C PRO A 126 10.83 -0.47 -4.99
N VAL A 127 10.66 -0.40 -3.68
CA VAL A 127 10.01 -1.44 -2.88
C VAL A 127 8.53 -1.54 -3.26
N VAL A 128 7.81 -0.42 -3.33
CA VAL A 128 6.41 -0.37 -3.78
C VAL A 128 6.28 -0.96 -5.19
N GLN A 129 7.20 -0.64 -6.10
CA GLN A 129 7.19 -1.20 -7.45
C GLN A 129 7.31 -2.74 -7.45
N ALA A 130 8.22 -3.29 -6.64
CA ALA A 130 8.39 -4.74 -6.52
C ALA A 130 7.15 -5.41 -5.91
N LEU A 131 6.60 -4.83 -4.83
CA LEU A 131 5.38 -5.31 -4.19
C LEU A 131 4.20 -5.31 -5.16
N MET A 132 4.02 -4.24 -5.94
CA MET A 132 2.95 -4.14 -6.93
C MET A 132 3.10 -5.20 -8.03
N LYS A 133 4.32 -5.40 -8.57
CA LYS A 133 4.58 -6.47 -9.54
C LYS A 133 4.15 -7.84 -9.01
N ARG A 134 4.44 -8.13 -7.73
CA ARG A 134 4.03 -9.39 -7.09
C ARG A 134 2.55 -9.47 -6.75
N ALA A 135 1.93 -8.38 -6.33
CA ALA A 135 0.49 -8.32 -6.06
C ALA A 135 -0.37 -8.65 -7.30
N ALA A 136 0.18 -8.48 -8.50
CA ALA A 136 -0.50 -8.79 -9.75
C ALA A 136 -0.04 -10.08 -10.47
N CYS A 137 0.91 -10.84 -9.92
CA CYS A 137 1.40 -12.06 -10.58
C CYS A 137 0.37 -13.20 -10.58
N GLU A 138 0.59 -14.28 -11.33
CA GLU A 138 -0.38 -15.39 -11.41
C GLU A 138 -0.37 -16.35 -10.21
N LYS A 139 0.76 -16.46 -9.51
CA LYS A 139 0.88 -17.32 -8.32
C LYS A 139 0.17 -16.70 -7.12
N ARG A 140 -0.93 -17.32 -6.67
CA ARG A 140 -1.78 -16.80 -5.58
C ARG A 140 -1.02 -16.55 -4.27
N PHE A 141 -0.21 -17.51 -3.83
CA PHE A 141 0.52 -17.37 -2.56
C PHE A 141 1.53 -16.21 -2.56
N LEU A 142 2.12 -15.89 -3.72
CA LEU A 142 2.98 -14.70 -3.88
C LEU A 142 2.17 -13.41 -3.87
N ARG A 143 1.01 -13.40 -4.55
CA ARG A 143 0.08 -12.26 -4.46
C ARG A 143 -0.35 -11.99 -3.03
N ASP A 144 -0.72 -13.04 -2.29
CA ASP A 144 -1.21 -12.93 -0.91
C ASP A 144 -0.08 -12.40 0.01
N ALA A 145 1.15 -12.89 -0.15
CA ALA A 145 2.32 -12.37 0.57
C ALA A 145 2.64 -10.91 0.21
N ALA A 146 2.55 -10.54 -1.07
CA ALA A 146 2.75 -9.16 -1.50
C ALA A 146 1.68 -8.22 -0.96
N MET A 147 0.41 -8.63 -0.99
CA MET A 147 -0.69 -7.84 -0.42
C MET A 147 -0.57 -7.71 1.11
N HIS A 148 -0.05 -8.73 1.78
CA HIS A 148 0.30 -8.63 3.19
C HIS A 148 1.38 -7.56 3.43
N ALA A 149 2.47 -7.58 2.67
CA ALA A 149 3.51 -6.55 2.75
C ALA A 149 3.00 -5.14 2.41
N VAL A 150 2.14 -5.00 1.40
CA VAL A 150 1.48 -3.71 1.06
C VAL A 150 0.62 -3.21 2.22
N THR A 151 -0.11 -4.12 2.89
CA THR A 151 -0.91 -3.77 4.06
C THR A 151 -0.01 -3.25 5.18
N LYS A 152 1.08 -3.97 5.52
CA LYS A 152 2.03 -3.54 6.56
C LYS A 152 2.70 -2.22 6.22
N LEU A 153 3.09 -2.03 4.95
CA LEU A 153 3.62 -0.75 4.47
C LEU A 153 2.63 0.39 4.71
N ALA A 154 1.39 0.20 4.29
CA ALA A 154 0.35 1.22 4.37
C ALA A 154 -0.11 1.51 5.81
N THR A 155 0.05 0.57 6.75
CA THR A 155 -0.39 0.75 8.14
C THR A 155 0.71 1.14 9.12
N HIS A 156 1.98 0.83 8.84
CA HIS A 156 3.09 1.13 9.75
C HIS A 156 4.00 2.25 9.21
N VAL A 157 4.06 2.42 7.89
CA VAL A 157 4.91 3.40 7.18
C VAL A 157 4.04 4.42 6.43
N ALA A 158 2.86 4.74 6.98
CA ALA A 158 1.88 5.61 6.35
C ALA A 158 2.42 7.05 6.20
N THR A 159 2.93 7.37 5.01
CA THR A 159 3.59 8.65 4.70
C THR A 159 3.18 9.13 3.31
N ALA A 160 3.37 10.43 3.04
CA ALA A 160 3.05 10.97 1.72
C ALA A 160 3.82 10.31 0.56
N PRO A 161 5.14 10.01 0.68
CA PRO A 161 5.84 9.27 -0.38
C PRO A 161 5.28 7.87 -0.66
N VAL A 162 4.91 7.12 0.38
CA VAL A 162 4.24 5.81 0.24
C VAL A 162 2.89 5.98 -0.47
N LEU A 163 2.11 6.96 -0.04
CA LEU A 163 0.80 7.26 -0.62
C LEU A 163 0.89 7.58 -2.11
N VAL A 164 1.80 8.48 -2.50
CA VAL A 164 2.02 8.87 -3.90
C VAL A 164 2.50 7.68 -4.72
N ALA A 165 3.46 6.90 -4.21
CA ALA A 165 3.98 5.73 -4.90
C ALA A 165 2.90 4.67 -5.17
N LEU A 166 1.99 4.42 -4.22
CA LEU A 166 0.85 3.53 -4.41
C LEU A 166 -0.16 4.12 -5.42
N ALA A 167 -0.52 5.40 -5.28
CA ALA A 167 -1.49 6.08 -6.13
C ALA A 167 -1.05 6.16 -7.61
N ALA A 168 0.25 6.16 -7.88
CA ALA A 168 0.82 6.18 -9.24
C ALA A 168 0.33 5.01 -10.12
N PHE A 169 -0.03 3.87 -9.52
CA PHE A 169 -0.54 2.71 -10.25
C PHE A 169 -2.01 2.83 -10.70
N SER A 170 -2.70 3.94 -10.37
CA SER A 170 -4.08 4.23 -10.81
C SER A 170 -4.28 4.31 -12.33
N ALA A 171 -3.20 4.56 -13.08
CA ALA A 171 -3.22 4.60 -14.54
C ALA A 171 -2.88 3.24 -15.19
N SER A 172 -2.65 2.20 -14.39
CA SER A 172 -2.33 0.87 -14.90
C SER A 172 -3.49 0.28 -15.70
N LYS A 173 -3.16 -0.44 -16.79
CA LYS A 173 -4.15 -1.23 -17.55
C LYS A 173 -4.50 -2.55 -16.84
N SER A 174 -3.65 -3.00 -15.93
CA SER A 174 -3.91 -4.22 -15.15
C SER A 174 -4.89 -3.93 -14.02
N ALA A 175 -6.07 -4.53 -14.10
CA ALA A 175 -7.09 -4.42 -13.05
C ALA A 175 -6.57 -4.93 -11.69
N LYS A 176 -5.79 -6.02 -11.67
CA LYS A 176 -5.17 -6.56 -10.46
C LYS A 176 -4.27 -5.52 -9.78
N LEU A 177 -3.41 -4.84 -10.56
CA LEU A 177 -2.54 -3.76 -10.07
C LEU A 177 -3.36 -2.57 -9.55
N CYS A 178 -4.37 -2.13 -10.31
CA CYS A 178 -5.21 -1.01 -9.89
C CYS A 178 -5.94 -1.29 -8.58
N THR A 179 -6.52 -2.48 -8.40
CA THR A 179 -7.22 -2.85 -7.17
C THR A 179 -6.25 -2.94 -5.99
N ALA A 180 -5.08 -3.57 -6.16
CA ALA A 180 -4.05 -3.65 -5.12
C ALA A 180 -3.57 -2.25 -4.67
N ALA A 181 -3.24 -1.40 -5.65
CA ALA A 181 -2.81 -0.03 -5.42
C ALA A 181 -3.89 0.82 -4.75
N CYS A 182 -5.15 0.68 -5.16
CA CYS A 182 -6.27 1.39 -4.54
C CYS A 182 -6.45 0.99 -3.08
N SER A 183 -6.40 -0.31 -2.78
CA SER A 183 -6.49 -0.82 -1.41
C SER A 183 -5.34 -0.30 -0.55
N GLY A 184 -4.09 -0.34 -1.05
CA GLY A 184 -2.93 0.22 -0.34
C GLY A 184 -3.05 1.73 -0.11
N THR A 185 -3.48 2.49 -1.13
CA THR A 185 -3.70 3.94 -1.05
C THR A 185 -4.74 4.27 0.03
N MET A 186 -5.84 3.52 0.07
CA MET A 186 -6.92 3.70 1.04
C MET A 186 -6.47 3.39 2.48
N LEU A 187 -5.73 2.29 2.67
CA LEU A 187 -5.15 1.96 3.98
C LEU A 187 -4.16 3.04 4.44
N CYS A 188 -3.28 3.50 3.55
CA CYS A 188 -2.29 4.53 3.86
C CYS A 188 -2.97 5.84 4.30
N LEU A 189 -3.94 6.33 3.52
CA LEU A 189 -4.71 7.53 3.89
C LEU A 189 -5.44 7.37 5.21
N THR A 190 -6.11 6.23 5.42
CA THR A 190 -6.86 5.95 6.65
C THR A 190 -5.93 5.92 7.85
N GLN A 191 -4.74 5.33 7.70
CA GLN A 191 -3.76 5.30 8.77
C GLN A 191 -3.21 6.69 9.08
N MET A 192 -2.84 7.48 8.06
CA MET A 192 -2.41 8.87 8.25
C MET A 192 -3.48 9.68 9.01
N GLN A 193 -4.77 9.44 8.72
CA GLN A 193 -5.87 10.07 9.44
C GLN A 193 -5.93 9.66 10.91
N ARG A 194 -5.73 8.37 11.21
CA ARG A 194 -5.72 7.85 12.59
C ARG A 194 -4.56 8.37 13.41
N ASP A 195 -3.38 8.46 12.80
CA ASP A 195 -2.17 8.93 13.47
C ASP A 195 -2.22 10.43 13.79
N GLY A 196 -3.31 11.12 13.40
CA GLY A 196 -3.38 12.58 13.48
C GLY A 196 -2.28 13.23 12.63
N THR A 197 -1.74 12.48 11.65
CA THR A 197 -0.82 13.02 10.66
C THR A 197 -1.65 13.96 9.81
N ILE A 198 -1.74 15.20 10.26
CA ILE A 198 -2.10 16.30 9.39
C ILE A 198 -0.99 16.25 8.33
N LEU A 199 -1.34 16.00 7.07
CA LEU A 199 -0.49 16.46 5.95
C LEU A 199 -0.20 17.91 6.33
N THR A 200 1.00 18.27 6.80
CA THR A 200 1.14 19.37 7.78
C THR A 200 0.72 20.74 7.22
N PRO A 201 0.10 21.65 8.02
CA PRO A 201 -0.43 22.96 7.57
C PRO A 201 0.58 23.99 7.08
N SER A 202 1.88 23.70 7.15
CA SER A 202 2.91 24.54 6.55
C SER A 202 3.07 24.18 5.06
N GLN A 203 2.30 24.86 4.21
CA GLN A 203 2.52 25.03 2.75
C GLN A 203 2.38 23.81 1.82
N LEU A 204 2.19 22.58 2.32
CA LEU A 204 2.16 21.35 1.50
C LEU A 204 0.83 20.56 1.45
N ILE A 205 -0.16 20.87 2.31
CA ILE A 205 -1.46 20.14 2.36
C ILE A 205 -2.16 20.12 1.00
N THR A 206 -2.18 21.28 0.34
CA THR A 206 -2.78 21.44 -0.98
C THR A 206 -2.05 20.58 -2.00
N GLY A 207 -0.71 20.59 -2.03
CA GLY A 207 0.07 19.90 -3.05
C GLY A 207 -0.14 18.38 -3.04
N GLN A 208 -0.08 17.75 -1.86
CA GLN A 208 -0.18 16.30 -1.75
C GLN A 208 -1.62 15.81 -1.96
N ILE A 209 -2.64 16.54 -1.47
CA ILE A 209 -4.04 16.22 -1.76
C ILE A 209 -4.32 16.39 -3.26
N VAL A 210 -3.84 17.47 -3.87
CA VAL A 210 -3.97 17.72 -5.31
C VAL A 210 -3.31 16.60 -6.13
N GLU A 211 -2.14 16.11 -5.70
CA GLU A 211 -1.41 15.05 -6.38
C GLU A 211 -2.16 13.71 -6.37
N ILE A 212 -2.84 13.38 -5.26
CA ILE A 212 -3.58 12.11 -5.14
C ILE A 212 -5.01 12.16 -5.70
N LEU A 213 -5.60 13.35 -5.88
CA LEU A 213 -6.98 13.49 -6.36
C LEU A 213 -7.20 12.86 -7.75
N PRO A 214 -6.36 13.11 -8.78
CA PRO A 214 -6.52 12.46 -10.08
C PRO A 214 -6.37 10.93 -10.01
N PRO A 215 -5.39 10.34 -9.29
CA PRO A 215 -5.38 8.91 -9.01
C PRO A 215 -6.66 8.36 -8.37
N LEU A 216 -7.17 9.01 -7.32
CA LEU A 216 -8.41 8.59 -6.65
C LEU A 216 -9.61 8.65 -7.60
N ALA A 217 -9.67 9.66 -8.48
CA ALA A 217 -10.68 9.78 -9.53
C ALA A 217 -10.66 8.60 -10.51
N ARG A 218 -9.45 8.18 -10.93
CA ARG A 218 -9.26 7.02 -11.81
C ARG A 218 -9.71 5.73 -11.14
N PHE A 219 -9.29 5.50 -9.89
CA PHE A 219 -9.75 4.33 -9.12
C PHE A 219 -11.28 4.32 -8.98
N ARG A 220 -11.88 5.47 -8.65
CA ARG A 220 -13.34 5.61 -8.49
C ARG A 220 -14.11 5.38 -9.79
N SER A 221 -13.50 5.67 -10.93
CA SER A 221 -14.06 5.42 -12.27
C SER A 221 -13.71 4.03 -12.82
N GLY A 222 -12.98 3.22 -12.06
CA GLY A 222 -12.54 1.89 -12.47
C GLY A 222 -13.67 0.86 -12.55
N LYS A 223 -13.38 -0.27 -13.20
CA LYS A 223 -14.35 -1.38 -13.40
C LYS A 223 -14.56 -2.22 -12.14
N ASP A 224 -13.56 -2.33 -11.28
CA ASP A 224 -13.61 -3.15 -10.07
C ASP A 224 -14.44 -2.49 -8.96
N ALA A 225 -15.43 -3.21 -8.43
CA ALA A 225 -16.36 -2.66 -7.44
C ALA A 225 -15.66 -2.31 -6.12
N LYS A 226 -14.79 -3.20 -5.65
CA LYS A 226 -14.01 -2.98 -4.44
C LYS A 226 -13.09 -1.77 -4.58
N ALA A 227 -12.34 -1.65 -5.68
CA ALA A 227 -11.51 -0.47 -5.92
C ALA A 227 -12.33 0.83 -5.93
N ARG A 228 -13.56 0.82 -6.46
CA ARG A 228 -14.42 2.01 -6.40
C ARG A 228 -14.85 2.36 -4.98
N GLU A 229 -15.12 1.36 -4.13
CA GLU A 229 -15.47 1.56 -2.72
C GLU A 229 -14.26 2.07 -1.92
N ASP A 230 -13.11 1.44 -2.07
CA ASP A 230 -11.85 1.85 -1.46
C ASP A 230 -11.50 3.31 -1.87
N ALA A 231 -11.66 3.66 -3.15
CA ALA A 231 -11.46 5.02 -3.62
C ALA A 231 -12.44 6.03 -3.00
N LEU A 232 -13.70 5.64 -2.76
CA LEU A 232 -14.67 6.51 -2.09
C LEU A 232 -14.25 6.78 -0.64
N VAL A 233 -13.78 5.75 0.08
CA VAL A 233 -13.23 5.93 1.43
C VAL A 233 -12.05 6.89 1.40
N SER A 234 -11.09 6.68 0.49
CA SER A 234 -9.93 7.56 0.30
C SER A 234 -10.33 9.02 0.04
N LEU A 235 -11.34 9.25 -0.81
CA LEU A 235 -11.85 10.60 -1.09
C LEU A 235 -12.48 11.26 0.14
N GLN A 236 -13.17 10.49 0.99
CA GLN A 236 -13.71 11.02 2.24
C GLN A 236 -12.60 11.41 3.23
N VAL A 237 -11.54 10.61 3.29
CA VAL A 237 -10.37 10.91 4.11
C VAL A 237 -9.66 12.16 3.58
N ALA A 238 -9.43 12.25 2.26
CA ALA A 238 -8.85 13.42 1.62
C ALA A 238 -9.69 14.70 1.87
N ALA A 239 -11.02 14.60 1.81
CA ALA A 239 -11.91 15.71 2.14
C ALA A 239 -11.78 16.16 3.61
N SER A 240 -11.56 15.22 4.54
CA SER A 240 -11.33 15.57 5.95
C SER A 240 -10.02 16.31 6.18
N PHE A 241 -8.99 16.07 5.34
CA PHE A 241 -7.73 16.80 5.40
C PHE A 241 -7.77 18.18 4.75
N ALA A 242 -8.71 18.43 3.84
CA ALA A 242 -8.83 19.70 3.13
C ALA A 242 -9.29 20.87 4.02
N GLY A 243 -9.73 20.62 5.25
CA GLY A 243 -10.17 21.68 6.17
C GLY A 243 -11.58 22.22 5.90
N GLY A 244 -12.36 21.55 5.06
CA GLY A 244 -13.75 21.91 4.76
C GLY A 244 -14.22 21.44 3.38
N ASN A 245 -15.55 21.34 3.20
CA ASN A 245 -16.13 20.92 1.91
C ASN A 245 -15.82 21.91 0.79
N ASP A 246 -15.87 23.22 1.06
CA ASP A 246 -15.65 24.26 0.06
C ASP A 246 -14.20 24.25 -0.46
N ILE A 247 -13.24 24.01 0.44
CA ILE A 247 -11.83 23.87 0.08
C ILE A 247 -11.65 22.60 -0.75
N PHE A 248 -12.19 21.47 -0.29
CA PHE A 248 -12.12 20.20 -1.04
C PHE A 248 -12.72 20.33 -2.45
N GLU A 249 -13.88 20.99 -2.57
CA GLU A 249 -14.52 21.28 -3.86
C GLU A 249 -13.59 22.07 -4.78
N LYS A 250 -13.00 23.15 -4.28
CA LYS A 250 -12.02 23.94 -5.05
C LYS A 250 -10.81 23.10 -5.49
N LEU A 251 -10.28 22.24 -4.60
CA LEU A 251 -9.17 21.34 -4.93
C LEU A 251 -9.55 20.36 -6.03
N VAL A 252 -10.73 19.75 -5.95
CA VAL A 252 -11.25 18.83 -6.96
C VAL A 252 -11.40 19.52 -8.31
N SER A 253 -12.04 20.70 -8.34
CA SER A 253 -12.23 21.47 -9.57
C SER A 253 -10.91 21.95 -10.19
N THR A 254 -9.87 22.15 -9.38
CA THR A 254 -8.54 22.57 -9.87
C THR A 254 -7.71 21.38 -10.38
N SER A 255 -7.81 20.22 -9.70
CA SER A 255 -6.96 19.05 -9.98
C SER A 255 -7.53 18.14 -11.06
N ILE A 256 -8.84 18.19 -11.30
CA ILE A 256 -9.53 17.29 -12.22
C ILE A 256 -10.07 18.10 -13.40
N GLY A 257 -9.41 17.99 -14.55
CA GLY A 257 -9.79 18.72 -15.76
C GLY A 257 -11.15 18.30 -16.35
N ASP A 258 -11.59 17.06 -16.12
CA ASP A 258 -12.90 16.58 -16.55
C ASP A 258 -13.99 17.01 -15.54
N LYS A 259 -14.82 17.98 -15.95
CA LYS A 259 -15.91 18.54 -15.14
C LYS A 259 -16.95 17.49 -14.73
N VAL A 260 -17.23 16.51 -15.60
CA VAL A 260 -18.22 15.45 -15.31
C VAL A 260 -17.67 14.52 -14.24
N VAL A 261 -16.40 14.13 -14.34
CA VAL A 261 -15.72 13.32 -13.33
C VAL A 261 -15.64 14.07 -11.99
N ALA A 262 -15.24 15.34 -12.01
CA ALA A 262 -15.19 16.19 -10.81
C ALA A 262 -16.55 16.24 -10.10
N THR A 263 -17.63 16.51 -10.84
CA THR A 263 -18.99 16.58 -10.30
C THR A 263 -19.42 15.24 -9.68
N LYS A 264 -19.16 14.12 -10.37
CA LYS A 264 -19.47 12.78 -9.86
C LYS A 264 -18.73 12.45 -8.58
N LEU A 265 -17.47 12.89 -8.45
CA LEU A 265 -16.67 12.66 -7.23
C LEU A 265 -17.21 13.44 -6.04
N LEU A 266 -17.49 14.73 -6.23
CA LEU A 266 -18.07 15.59 -5.19
C LEU A 266 -19.41 15.03 -4.73
N GLN A 267 -20.28 14.67 -5.68
CA GLN A 267 -21.58 14.08 -5.35
C GLN A 267 -21.43 12.76 -4.58
N ALA A 268 -20.46 11.91 -4.95
CA ALA A 268 -20.23 10.65 -4.25
C ALA A 268 -19.80 10.88 -2.79
N VAL A 269 -18.91 11.85 -2.54
CA VAL A 269 -18.47 12.22 -1.18
C VAL A 269 -19.63 12.81 -0.37
N ILE A 270 -20.40 13.74 -0.94
CA ILE A 270 -21.55 14.38 -0.29
C ILE A 270 -22.61 13.33 0.09
N VAL A 271 -23.02 12.47 -0.84
CA VAL A 271 -24.03 11.44 -0.60
C VAL A 271 -23.57 10.47 0.49
N SER A 272 -22.31 10.06 0.46
CA SER A 272 -21.74 9.15 1.45
C SER A 272 -21.70 9.79 2.85
N ASN A 273 -21.31 11.07 2.95
CA ASN A 273 -21.29 11.81 4.20
C ASN A 273 -22.71 11.99 4.78
N LYS A 274 -23.71 12.31 3.95
CA LYS A 274 -25.12 12.39 4.36
C LYS A 274 -25.63 11.06 4.93
N ARG A 275 -25.29 9.92 4.30
CA ARG A 275 -25.64 8.58 4.82
C ARG A 275 -25.02 8.31 6.19
N LYS A 276 -23.75 8.69 6.41
CA LYS A 276 -23.09 8.51 7.72
C LYS A 276 -23.76 9.32 8.82
N VAL A 277 -24.15 10.57 8.54
CA VAL A 277 -24.90 11.41 9.50
C VAL A 277 -26.26 10.78 9.85
N LEU A 278 -26.99 10.27 8.86
CA LEU A 278 -28.29 9.63 9.08
C LEU A 278 -28.19 8.34 9.93
N ILE A 279 -27.10 7.58 9.79
CA ILE A 279 -26.84 6.38 10.61
C ILE A 279 -26.43 6.76 12.04
N LYS A 280 -25.65 7.84 12.21
CA LYS A 280 -25.22 8.35 13.52
C LYS A 280 -26.29 9.15 14.28
N ALA A 281 -27.45 9.42 13.67
CA ALA A 281 -28.59 10.08 14.31
C ALA A 281 -29.68 9.04 14.68
N PRO A 282 -29.50 8.23 15.75
CA PRO A 282 -30.46 7.19 16.13
C PRO A 282 -31.85 7.74 16.43
N GLY A 283 -31.98 9.02 16.83
CA GLY A 283 -33.26 9.66 17.12
C GLY A 283 -34.15 9.95 15.91
N LEU A 284 -33.60 10.08 14.69
CA LEU A 284 -34.41 10.47 13.52
C LEU A 284 -35.20 9.30 12.92
N ARG A 285 -34.65 8.09 12.96
CA ARG A 285 -35.35 6.87 12.52
C ARG A 285 -36.51 6.51 13.45
N VAL A 286 -36.31 6.64 14.76
CA VAL A 286 -37.36 6.42 15.76
C VAL A 286 -38.47 7.48 15.60
N ALA A 287 -38.12 8.77 15.43
CA ALA A 287 -39.09 9.85 15.25
C ALA A 287 -39.94 9.71 13.97
N LEU A 288 -39.36 9.18 12.88
CA LEU A 288 -40.07 8.91 11.62
C LEU A 288 -40.96 7.66 11.70
N GLN A 289 -40.58 6.66 12.50
CA GLN A 289 -41.41 5.48 12.76
C GLN A 289 -42.61 5.81 13.66
N THR A 290 -42.40 6.61 14.72
CA THR A 290 -43.51 7.08 15.57
C THR A 290 -44.50 7.96 14.82
N ARG A 291 -44.05 8.84 13.90
CA ARG A 291 -44.97 9.64 13.06
C ARG A 291 -45.80 8.80 12.09
N LYS A 292 -45.27 7.68 11.57
CA LYS A 292 -46.04 6.76 10.73
C LYS A 292 -47.08 5.97 11.53
N GLN A 293 -46.81 5.65 12.80
CA GLN A 293 -47.77 5.00 13.69
C GLN A 293 -48.87 5.94 14.17
N SER A 294 -48.57 7.22 14.42
CA SER A 294 -49.58 8.21 14.81
C SER A 294 -50.55 8.60 13.68
N ALA A 295 -50.17 8.43 12.42
CA ALA A 295 -51.01 8.76 11.26
C ALA A 295 -51.92 7.62 10.79
N ILE A 296 -51.83 6.44 11.42
CA ILE A 296 -52.67 5.25 11.13
C ILE A 296 -53.79 5.10 12.18
N VAL A 297 -53.75 5.89 13.27
CA VAL A 297 -54.70 5.81 14.40
C VAL A 297 -55.54 7.11 14.52
N SER A 298 -55.65 7.88 13.45
CA SER A 298 -56.48 9.10 13.39
C SER A 298 -57.28 9.14 12.10
#